data_AF-A0A3D3YTZ8-F1
#
_entry.id   AF-A0A3D3YTZ8-F1
#
_cell.length_a   1.000
_cell.length_b   1.000
_cell.length_c   1.000
_cell.angle_alpha   90.00
_cell.angle_beta   90.00
_cell.angle_gamma   90.00
#
_symmetry.space_group_name_H-M   'P 1'
#
loop_
_entity.id
_entity.type
_entity.pdbx_description
1 polymer ?
#
loop_
_entity_poly.entity_id
_entity_poly.type
_entity_poly.pdbx_seq_one_letter_code
_entity_poly.pdbx_strand_id
1 'polypeptide(L)'
;MDNAGIGLPLGIVIGRIGDLIIGDHLGRPTSWLLAFGYHGGTLSSYDCTSFPGRCTTILTHGQQQVITATSAKLFGPNGVIVAQGTGVHQTAMYDFVSSMILVSIVLWVALKPRRTGVLFFTFVIWYGIGRIITDFLRVDKRFFGLTGSQWTSAAVVVLSIGTLVWWRLHPSNADQPEVLAAQPVPATVGTESDEPLEPRTEPPDAPGA
;
A
#
# COMPACT_ATOMS: atom_id res chain seq x y z
N MET A 1 11.99 -1.67 -6.01
CA MET A 1 10.52 -1.54 -5.94
C MET A 1 9.90 -2.35 -4.81
N ASP A 2 10.36 -3.58 -4.51
CA ASP A 2 9.67 -4.46 -3.53
C ASP A 2 9.57 -3.88 -2.10
N ASN A 3 10.61 -3.17 -1.63
CA ASN A 3 10.58 -2.49 -0.32
C ASN A 3 9.54 -1.37 -0.24
N ALA A 4 9.10 -0.80 -1.38
CA ALA A 4 8.01 0.16 -1.41
C ALA A 4 6.69 -0.48 -0.93
N GLY A 5 6.54 -1.80 -1.08
CA GLY A 5 5.39 -2.54 -0.55
C GLY A 5 5.26 -2.45 0.97
N ILE A 6 6.36 -2.23 1.71
CA ILE A 6 6.35 -2.02 3.18
C ILE A 6 6.23 -0.54 3.51
N GLY A 7 7.01 0.32 2.84
CA GLY A 7 7.05 1.75 3.14
C GLY A 7 5.75 2.50 2.81
N LEU A 8 5.11 2.17 1.68
CA LEU A 8 3.87 2.82 1.26
C LEU A 8 2.70 2.63 2.24
N PRO A 9 2.34 1.41 2.69
CA PRO A 9 1.25 1.24 3.63
C PRO A 9 1.57 1.87 5.00
N LEU A 10 2.82 1.85 5.46
CA LEU A 10 3.23 2.57 6.67
C LEU A 10 3.01 4.09 6.53
N GLY A 11 3.39 4.67 5.39
CA GLY A 11 3.15 6.09 5.12
C GLY A 11 1.66 6.44 5.15
N ILE A 12 0.81 5.58 4.59
CA ILE A 12 -0.66 5.78 4.62
C ILE A 12 -1.19 5.75 6.05
N VAL A 13 -0.75 4.81 6.87
CA VAL A 13 -1.15 4.71 8.28
C VAL A 13 -0.84 6.00 9.02
N ILE A 14 0.39 6.50 8.88
CA ILE A 14 0.82 7.75 9.52
C ILE A 14 -0.02 8.93 9.01
N GLY A 15 -0.26 9.02 7.70
CA GLY A 15 -1.11 10.05 7.11
C GLY A 15 -2.54 10.03 7.66
N ARG A 16 -3.15 8.84 7.80
CA ARG A 16 -4.52 8.70 8.32
C ARG A 16 -4.64 9.07 9.79
N ILE A 17 -3.58 8.94 10.60
CA ILE A 17 -3.59 9.46 11.97
C ILE A 17 -3.80 10.97 11.96
N GLY A 18 -3.15 11.70 11.04
CA GLY A 18 -3.35 13.12 10.84
C GLY A 18 -4.80 13.47 10.51
N ASP A 19 -5.38 12.78 9.52
CA ASP A 19 -6.79 12.98 9.11
C ASP A 19 -7.76 12.74 10.27
N LEU A 20 -7.50 11.74 11.10
CA LEU A 20 -8.32 11.41 12.27
C LEU A 20 -8.25 12.49 13.36
N ILE A 21 -7.06 13.05 13.60
CA ILE A 21 -6.86 14.10 14.61
C ILE A 21 -7.62 15.37 14.22
N ILE A 22 -7.58 15.76 12.94
CA ILE A 22 -8.22 16.99 12.46
C ILE A 22 -9.69 16.80 12.05
N GLY A 23 -10.19 15.56 12.09
CA GLY A 23 -11.55 15.21 11.68
C GLY A 23 -11.82 15.46 10.21
N ASP A 24 -10.86 15.15 9.33
CA ASP A 24 -11.00 15.27 7.88
C ASP A 24 -11.54 13.97 7.25
N HIS A 25 -11.80 13.99 5.93
CA HIS A 25 -12.20 12.83 5.15
C HIS A 25 -13.54 12.20 5.59
N LEU A 26 -14.45 13.05 6.02
CA LEU A 26 -15.81 12.67 6.38
C LEU A 26 -16.61 12.28 5.13
N GLY A 27 -17.25 11.12 5.19
CA GLY A 27 -18.10 10.58 4.14
C GLY A 27 -19.56 10.98 4.30
N ARG A 28 -20.43 10.17 3.70
CA ARG A 28 -21.88 10.36 3.70
C ARG A 28 -22.48 10.25 5.10
N PRO A 29 -23.60 10.95 5.35
CA PRO A 29 -24.42 10.72 6.53
C PRO A 29 -24.84 9.26 6.66
N THR A 30 -24.80 8.74 7.89
CA THR A 30 -25.12 7.34 8.21
C THR A 30 -25.63 7.22 9.63
N SER A 31 -26.45 6.20 9.88
CA SER A 31 -26.90 5.80 11.22
C SER A 31 -26.30 4.45 11.64
N TRP A 32 -25.26 4.00 10.93
CA TRP A 32 -24.53 2.77 11.24
C TRP A 32 -23.83 2.86 12.61
N LEU A 33 -23.50 1.71 13.20
CA LEU A 33 -22.80 1.62 14.50
C LEU A 33 -21.52 2.47 14.58
N LEU A 34 -20.79 2.59 13.47
CA LEU A 34 -19.56 3.40 13.38
C LEU A 34 -19.80 4.81 12.83
N ALA A 35 -21.01 5.34 13.00
CA ALA A 35 -21.31 6.73 12.68
C ALA A 35 -20.48 7.65 13.58
N PHE A 36 -19.67 8.50 12.97
CA PHE A 36 -18.88 9.48 13.68
C PHE A 36 -19.75 10.71 13.97
N GLY A 37 -19.98 10.97 15.25
CA GLY A 37 -20.67 12.15 15.76
C GLY A 37 -19.68 13.27 16.06
N TYR A 38 -20.12 14.51 15.85
CA TYR A 38 -19.32 15.70 16.13
C TYR A 38 -19.73 16.34 17.46
N HIS A 39 -18.87 16.31 18.48
CA HIS A 39 -19.22 16.81 19.81
C HIS A 39 -18.65 18.22 20.12
N GLY A 40 -17.96 18.86 19.18
CA GLY A 40 -17.35 20.18 19.35
C GLY A 40 -15.98 20.31 18.67
N GLY A 41 -15.47 21.53 18.55
CA GLY A 41 -14.19 21.85 17.92
C GLY A 41 -14.32 22.46 16.52
N THR A 42 -13.29 22.34 15.70
CA THR A 42 -13.31 22.77 14.29
C THR A 42 -12.95 21.58 13.43
N LEU A 43 -13.87 21.16 12.57
CA LEU A 43 -13.61 20.11 11.59
C LEU A 43 -12.87 20.70 10.39
N SER A 44 -11.87 19.98 9.90
CA SER A 44 -11.19 20.34 8.66
C SER A 44 -12.19 20.34 7.49
N SER A 45 -12.14 21.36 6.64
CA SER A 45 -13.05 21.56 5.50
C SER A 45 -14.50 21.91 5.85
N TYR A 46 -14.83 22.24 7.11
CA TYR A 46 -16.15 22.72 7.52
C TYR A 46 -16.07 24.11 8.17
N ASP A 47 -17.07 24.93 7.90
CA ASP A 47 -17.37 26.12 8.70
C ASP A 47 -18.19 25.71 9.92
N CYS A 48 -17.55 25.75 11.09
CA CYS A 48 -18.15 25.49 12.40
C CYS A 48 -18.30 26.77 13.25
N THR A 49 -17.90 27.94 12.73
CA THR A 49 -17.86 29.20 13.49
C THR A 49 -19.07 30.08 13.22
N SER A 50 -19.67 29.98 12.04
CA SER A 50 -20.86 30.77 11.68
C SER A 50 -22.08 30.46 12.55
N PHE A 51 -22.22 29.22 13.05
CA PHE A 51 -23.36 28.80 13.86
C PHE A 51 -22.94 27.87 15.01
N PRO A 52 -23.25 28.20 16.28
CA PRO A 52 -22.93 27.34 17.41
C PRO A 52 -23.49 25.92 17.26
N GLY A 53 -22.64 24.90 17.40
CA GLY A 53 -23.03 23.49 17.36
C GLY A 53 -23.37 22.93 15.96
N ARG A 54 -23.10 23.70 14.89
CA ARG A 54 -23.35 23.27 13.51
C ARG A 54 -22.13 23.51 12.63
N CYS A 55 -21.63 22.44 12.03
CA CYS A 55 -20.56 22.48 11.03
C CYS A 55 -21.15 22.28 9.64
N THR A 56 -20.80 23.14 8.69
CA THR A 56 -21.30 23.04 7.31
C THR A 56 -20.18 23.08 6.29
N THR A 57 -20.35 22.36 5.19
CA THR A 57 -19.42 22.43 4.05
C THR A 57 -20.19 22.37 2.73
N ILE A 58 -19.63 23.01 1.71
CA ILE A 58 -20.13 22.95 0.34
C ILE A 58 -19.31 21.91 -0.40
N LEU A 59 -20.01 20.87 -0.82
CA LEU A 59 -19.46 19.77 -1.59
C LEU A 59 -19.60 20.06 -3.09
N THR A 60 -19.03 19.17 -3.87
CA THR A 60 -19.09 19.26 -5.32
C THR A 60 -20.54 19.29 -5.83
N HIS A 61 -20.78 19.98 -6.96
CA HIS A 61 -22.11 20.19 -7.58
C HIS A 61 -23.08 21.04 -6.74
N GLY A 62 -22.60 21.79 -5.75
CA GLY A 62 -23.46 22.64 -4.93
C GLY A 62 -24.27 21.87 -3.88
N GLN A 63 -23.88 20.63 -3.60
CA GLN A 63 -24.40 19.90 -2.45
C GLN A 63 -23.87 20.53 -1.16
N GLN A 64 -24.66 20.48 -0.09
CA GLN A 64 -24.25 21.00 1.21
C GLN A 64 -24.35 19.89 2.24
N GLN A 65 -23.29 19.69 3.03
CA GLN A 65 -23.32 18.78 4.16
C GLN A 65 -23.33 19.56 5.46
N VAL A 66 -24.22 19.18 6.36
CA VAL A 66 -24.44 19.81 7.65
C VAL A 66 -24.31 18.75 8.73
N ILE A 67 -23.45 18.99 9.71
CA ILE A 67 -23.17 18.08 10.82
C ILE A 67 -23.45 18.82 12.13
N THR A 68 -24.14 18.15 13.04
CA THR A 68 -24.41 18.57 14.41
C THR A 68 -24.04 17.44 15.37
N ALA A 69 -24.15 17.68 16.68
CA ALA A 69 -23.86 16.66 17.70
C ALA A 69 -24.77 15.43 17.67
N THR A 70 -25.91 15.52 17.00
CA THR A 70 -26.93 14.47 17.00
C THR A 70 -27.38 14.05 15.60
N SER A 71 -26.92 14.74 14.55
CA SER A 71 -27.34 14.46 13.19
C SER A 71 -26.33 14.89 12.15
N ALA A 72 -26.34 14.21 11.02
CA ALA A 72 -25.71 14.67 9.79
C ALA A 72 -26.72 14.63 8.65
N LYS A 73 -26.71 15.66 7.80
CA LYS A 73 -27.61 15.80 6.65
C LYS A 73 -26.82 16.22 5.43
N LEU A 74 -27.17 15.64 4.29
CA LEU A 74 -26.65 15.99 2.97
C LEU A 74 -27.80 16.57 2.15
N PHE A 75 -27.63 17.81 1.73
CA PHE A 75 -28.56 18.55 0.88
C PHE A 75 -28.08 18.50 -0.57
N GLY A 76 -29.01 18.27 -1.49
CA GLY A 76 -28.80 18.43 -2.91
C GLY A 76 -28.70 19.90 -3.32
N PRO A 77 -28.38 20.19 -4.59
CA PRO A 77 -28.24 21.57 -5.10
C PRO A 77 -29.54 22.38 -5.02
N ASN A 78 -30.67 21.69 -4.96
CA ASN A 78 -32.02 22.25 -4.81
C ASN A 78 -32.45 22.42 -3.34
N GLY A 79 -31.57 22.14 -2.37
CA GLY A 79 -31.88 22.21 -0.94
C GLY A 79 -32.70 21.03 -0.39
N VAL A 80 -32.95 19.98 -1.20
CA VAL A 80 -33.65 18.77 -0.74
C VAL A 80 -32.67 17.83 -0.05
N ILE A 81 -33.11 17.16 1.03
CA ILE A 81 -32.28 16.17 1.73
C ILE A 81 -32.10 14.92 0.87
N VAL A 82 -30.85 14.60 0.54
CA VAL A 82 -30.45 13.42 -0.25
C VAL A 82 -30.04 12.26 0.67
N ALA A 83 -29.45 12.56 1.83
CA ALA A 83 -29.10 11.58 2.84
C ALA A 83 -29.12 12.19 4.24
N GLN A 84 -29.42 11.37 5.25
CA GLN A 84 -29.40 11.77 6.65
C GLN A 84 -29.01 10.60 7.55
N GLY A 85 -28.43 10.91 8.71
CA GLY A 85 -28.06 9.93 9.72
C GLY A 85 -27.76 10.57 11.07
N THR A 86 -27.42 9.75 12.06
CA THR A 86 -26.99 10.21 13.39
C THR A 86 -25.56 10.79 13.37
N GLY A 87 -24.76 10.44 12.37
CA GLY A 87 -23.41 10.97 12.14
C GLY A 87 -22.97 10.73 10.70
N VAL A 88 -21.66 10.69 10.47
CA VAL A 88 -21.06 10.49 9.13
C VAL A 88 -20.13 9.28 9.12
N HIS A 89 -19.92 8.69 7.94
CA HIS A 89 -18.86 7.70 7.77
C HIS A 89 -17.48 8.35 7.96
N GLN A 90 -16.68 7.87 8.91
CA GLN A 90 -15.30 8.33 9.04
C GLN A 90 -14.37 7.48 8.14
N THR A 91 -14.22 7.88 6.88
CA THR A 91 -13.50 7.07 5.88
C THR A 91 -12.00 6.97 6.16
N ALA A 92 -11.41 7.98 6.81
CA ALA A 92 -10.02 7.91 7.27
C ALA A 92 -9.80 6.79 8.29
N MET A 93 -10.78 6.52 9.16
CA MET A 93 -10.69 5.44 10.15
C MET A 93 -10.71 4.07 9.47
N TYR A 94 -11.58 3.89 8.47
CA TYR A 94 -11.65 2.63 7.72
C TYR A 94 -10.36 2.39 6.94
N ASP A 95 -9.82 3.43 6.28
CA ASP A 95 -8.54 3.37 5.57
C ASP A 95 -7.37 3.11 6.53
N PHE A 96 -7.37 3.70 7.73
CA PHE A 96 -6.36 3.46 8.76
C PHE A 96 -6.34 1.99 9.20
N VAL A 97 -7.49 1.46 9.62
CA VAL A 97 -7.61 0.06 10.07
C VAL A 97 -7.23 -0.91 8.95
N SER A 98 -7.74 -0.67 7.73
CA SER A 98 -7.40 -1.48 6.56
C SER A 98 -5.89 -1.44 6.26
N SER A 99 -5.26 -0.27 6.40
CA SER A 99 -3.83 -0.11 6.14
C SER A 99 -2.97 -0.74 7.23
N MET A 100 -3.42 -0.77 8.49
CA MET A 100 -2.75 -1.52 9.55
C MET A 100 -2.76 -3.02 9.29
N ILE A 101 -3.91 -3.56 8.85
CA ILE A 101 -4.01 -4.95 8.40
C ILE A 101 -3.07 -5.20 7.22
N LEU A 102 -3.02 -4.28 6.26
CA LEU A 102 -2.13 -4.38 5.10
C LEU A 102 -0.65 -4.42 5.50
N VAL A 103 -0.21 -3.56 6.42
CA VAL A 103 1.16 -3.60 6.96
C VAL A 103 1.46 -4.97 7.55
N SER A 104 0.56 -5.52 8.37
CA SER A 104 0.74 -6.86 8.95
C SER A 104 0.85 -7.95 7.88
N ILE A 105 0.00 -7.92 6.85
CA ILE A 105 0.04 -8.89 5.75
C ILE A 105 1.34 -8.77 4.96
N VAL A 106 1.75 -7.55 4.59
CA VAL A 106 2.96 -7.34 3.81
C VAL A 106 4.20 -7.74 4.61
N LEU A 107 4.26 -7.43 5.91
CA LEU A 107 5.35 -7.91 6.78
C LEU A 107 5.35 -9.44 6.88
N TRP A 108 4.19 -10.08 7.00
CA TRP A 108 4.09 -11.54 7.03
C TRP A 108 4.54 -12.19 5.71
N VAL A 109 4.16 -11.63 4.56
CA VAL A 109 4.67 -12.08 3.25
C VAL A 109 6.16 -11.77 3.11
N ALA A 110 6.64 -10.69 3.74
CA ALA A 110 8.04 -10.30 3.73
C ALA A 110 8.96 -11.31 4.44
N LEU A 111 8.40 -12.13 5.33
CA LEU A 111 9.12 -13.21 6.01
C LEU A 111 9.27 -14.48 5.16
N LYS A 112 8.59 -14.57 4.01
CA LYS A 112 8.62 -15.76 3.14
C LYS A 112 9.50 -15.54 1.90
N PRO A 113 10.14 -16.61 1.37
CA PRO A 113 10.79 -16.57 0.05
C PRO A 113 9.75 -16.19 -1.00
N ARG A 114 10.08 -15.19 -1.82
CA ARG A 114 9.16 -14.63 -2.80
C ARG A 114 9.94 -13.99 -3.94
N ARG A 115 9.27 -13.83 -5.08
CA ARG A 115 9.79 -13.07 -6.20
C ARG A 115 9.73 -11.57 -5.92
N THR A 116 10.73 -10.84 -6.42
CA THR A 116 10.76 -9.37 -6.37
C THR A 116 9.51 -8.79 -7.04
N GLY A 117 8.80 -7.90 -6.33
CA GLY A 117 7.59 -7.22 -6.81
C GLY A 117 6.30 -7.77 -6.19
N VAL A 118 6.33 -8.94 -5.57
CA VAL A 118 5.14 -9.53 -4.91
C VAL A 118 4.63 -8.62 -3.78
N LEU A 119 5.50 -7.99 -2.99
CA LEU A 119 5.03 -7.10 -1.91
C LEU A 119 4.39 -5.85 -2.48
N PHE A 120 4.99 -5.29 -3.53
CA PHE A 120 4.46 -4.12 -4.20
C PHE A 120 3.06 -4.39 -4.77
N PHE A 121 2.89 -5.49 -5.53
CA PHE A 121 1.57 -5.82 -6.08
C PHE A 121 0.56 -6.21 -5.01
N THR A 122 0.97 -6.87 -3.93
CA THR A 122 0.10 -7.13 -2.77
C THR A 122 -0.44 -5.84 -2.18
N PHE A 123 0.45 -4.86 -1.96
CA PHE A 123 0.08 -3.52 -1.52
C PHE A 123 -0.91 -2.86 -2.49
N VAL A 124 -0.58 -2.82 -3.78
CA VAL A 124 -1.39 -2.15 -4.81
C VAL A 124 -2.78 -2.77 -4.90
N ILE A 125 -2.89 -4.10 -4.89
CA ILE A 125 -4.18 -4.80 -4.97
C ILE A 125 -5.03 -4.51 -3.74
N TRP A 126 -4.47 -4.69 -2.54
CA TRP A 126 -5.21 -4.47 -1.30
C TRP A 126 -5.66 -3.01 -1.16
N TYR A 127 -4.74 -2.07 -1.33
CA TYR A 127 -5.05 -0.65 -1.18
C TYR A 127 -6.03 -0.19 -2.26
N GLY A 128 -5.86 -0.64 -3.51
CA GLY A 128 -6.80 -0.33 -4.59
C GLY A 128 -8.21 -0.85 -4.33
N ILE A 129 -8.36 -2.07 -3.82
CA ILE A 129 -9.67 -2.61 -3.40
C ILE A 129 -10.25 -1.79 -2.25
N GLY A 130 -9.43 -1.47 -1.24
CA GLY A 130 -9.82 -0.61 -0.12
C GLY A 130 -10.35 0.75 -0.61
N ARG A 131 -9.64 1.38 -1.55
CA ARG A 131 -10.07 2.64 -2.18
C ARG A 131 -11.39 2.49 -2.90
N ILE A 132 -11.63 1.42 -3.65
CA ILE A 132 -12.92 1.21 -4.33
C ILE A 132 -14.06 1.17 -3.30
N ILE A 133 -13.88 0.42 -2.20
CA ILE A 133 -14.89 0.24 -1.15
C ILE A 133 -15.15 1.55 -0.40
N THR A 134 -14.11 2.20 0.13
CA THR A 134 -14.30 3.40 0.97
C THR A 134 -14.80 4.59 0.17
N ASP A 135 -14.55 4.64 -1.13
CA ASP A 135 -15.00 5.71 -2.00
C ASP A 135 -16.50 5.66 -2.31
N PHE A 136 -17.16 4.50 -2.17
CA PHE A 136 -18.64 4.44 -2.20
C PHE A 136 -19.28 5.23 -1.04
N LEU A 137 -18.56 5.34 0.08
CA LEU A 137 -19.00 6.09 1.25
C LEU A 137 -18.70 7.58 1.12
N ARG A 138 -17.94 8.00 0.11
CA ARG A 138 -17.59 9.41 -0.14
C ARG A 138 -18.62 10.12 -1.03
N VAL A 139 -18.60 11.44 -0.99
CA VAL A 139 -19.42 12.32 -1.84
C VAL A 139 -18.51 13.01 -2.85
N ASP A 140 -18.23 12.31 -3.95
CA ASP A 140 -17.29 12.73 -4.99
C ASP A 140 -17.90 12.74 -6.40
N LYS A 141 -17.21 13.37 -7.35
CA LYS A 141 -17.60 13.41 -8.77
C LYS A 141 -17.60 12.02 -9.39
N ARG A 142 -18.66 11.71 -10.14
CA ARG A 142 -18.83 10.44 -10.84
C ARG A 142 -18.74 10.62 -12.35
N PHE A 143 -18.03 9.70 -12.99
CA PHE A 143 -17.90 9.53 -14.43
C PHE A 143 -18.38 8.12 -14.78
N PHE A 144 -19.44 8.00 -15.58
CA PHE A 144 -20.06 6.71 -15.91
C PHE A 144 -20.48 5.88 -14.68
N GLY A 145 -21.01 6.53 -13.64
CA GLY A 145 -21.55 5.87 -12.45
C GLY A 145 -20.53 5.56 -11.34
N LEU A 146 -19.22 5.61 -11.63
CA LEU A 146 -18.13 5.43 -10.67
C LEU A 146 -17.34 6.72 -10.49
N THR A 147 -16.63 6.86 -9.38
CA THR A 147 -15.73 8.00 -9.17
C THR A 147 -14.40 7.80 -9.93
N GLY A 148 -13.65 8.89 -10.12
CA GLY A 148 -12.33 8.82 -10.76
C GLY A 148 -11.33 7.93 -9.99
N SER A 149 -11.38 7.95 -8.66
CA SER A 149 -10.59 7.08 -7.78
C SER A 149 -10.99 5.62 -7.92
N GLN A 150 -12.27 5.31 -8.08
CA GLN A 150 -12.75 3.94 -8.34
C GLN A 150 -12.23 3.42 -9.68
N TRP A 151 -12.33 4.22 -10.75
CA TRP A 151 -11.82 3.86 -12.08
C TRP A 151 -10.31 3.57 -12.08
N THR A 152 -9.53 4.51 -11.54
CA THR A 152 -8.07 4.39 -11.48
C THR A 152 -7.65 3.21 -10.61
N SER A 153 -8.29 3.01 -9.46
CA SER A 153 -8.00 1.87 -8.58
C SER A 153 -8.35 0.55 -9.26
N ALA A 154 -9.50 0.45 -9.93
CA ALA A 154 -9.90 -0.76 -10.63
C ALA A 154 -8.92 -1.13 -11.75
N ALA A 155 -8.50 -0.16 -12.57
CA ALA A 155 -7.53 -0.39 -13.63
C ALA A 155 -6.20 -0.93 -13.07
N VAL A 156 -5.66 -0.29 -12.04
CA VAL A 156 -4.38 -0.67 -11.45
C VAL A 156 -4.46 -2.03 -10.73
N VAL A 157 -5.58 -2.34 -10.07
CA VAL A 157 -5.82 -3.67 -9.45
C VAL A 157 -5.85 -4.76 -10.51
N VAL A 158 -6.58 -4.56 -11.61
CA VAL A 158 -6.67 -5.54 -12.71
C VAL A 158 -5.30 -5.81 -13.32
N LEU A 159 -4.52 -4.77 -13.61
CA LEU A 159 -3.16 -4.90 -14.14
C LEU A 159 -2.23 -5.65 -13.18
N SER A 160 -2.36 -5.37 -11.88
CA SER A 160 -1.54 -6.02 -10.84
C SER A 160 -1.87 -7.51 -10.71
N ILE A 161 -3.15 -7.86 -10.67
CA ILE A 161 -3.60 -9.26 -10.65
C ILE A 161 -3.15 -9.98 -11.91
N GLY A 162 -3.35 -9.37 -13.08
CA GLY A 162 -2.92 -9.93 -14.37
C GLY A 162 -1.42 -10.22 -14.41
N THR A 163 -0.61 -9.31 -13.86
CA THR A 163 0.85 -9.50 -13.76
C THR A 163 1.21 -10.68 -12.86
N LEU A 164 0.61 -10.76 -11.66
CA LEU A 164 0.87 -11.87 -10.73
C LEU A 164 0.41 -13.23 -11.30
N VAL A 165 -0.75 -13.27 -11.96
CA VAL A 165 -1.25 -14.48 -12.63
C VAL A 165 -0.33 -14.88 -13.78
N TRP A 166 0.12 -13.91 -14.60
CA TRP A 166 1.03 -14.18 -15.70
C TRP A 166 2.36 -14.76 -15.21
N TRP A 167 2.94 -14.21 -14.14
CA TRP A 167 4.15 -14.78 -13.50
C TRP A 167 3.93 -16.18 -12.94
N ARG A 168 2.74 -16.46 -12.40
CA ARG A 168 2.39 -17.79 -11.91
C ARG A 168 2.31 -18.82 -13.04
N LEU A 169 1.83 -18.40 -14.21
CA LEU A 169 1.70 -19.24 -15.41
C LEU A 169 3.03 -19.38 -16.18
N HIS A 170 3.92 -18.38 -16.08
CA HIS A 170 5.22 -18.34 -16.76
C HIS A 170 6.36 -18.13 -15.74
N PRO A 171 6.69 -19.15 -14.92
CA PRO A 171 7.82 -19.08 -14.00
C PRO A 171 9.11 -18.86 -14.80
N SER A 172 9.87 -17.80 -14.47
CA SER A 172 11.12 -17.51 -15.16
C SER A 172 12.27 -18.30 -14.56
N ASN A 173 13.24 -18.72 -15.37
CA ASN A 173 14.43 -19.44 -14.90
C ASN A 173 15.26 -18.66 -13.85
N ALA A 174 15.07 -17.34 -13.74
CA ALA A 174 15.66 -16.50 -12.70
C ALA A 174 15.09 -16.73 -11.29
N ASP A 175 13.98 -17.46 -11.17
CA ASP A 175 13.35 -17.82 -9.88
C ASP A 175 13.95 -19.11 -9.27
N GLN A 176 14.93 -19.76 -9.91
CA GLN A 176 15.64 -20.91 -9.32
C GLN A 176 16.75 -20.42 -8.38
N PRO A 177 16.62 -20.63 -7.05
CA PRO A 177 17.73 -20.43 -6.15
C PRO A 177 18.72 -21.58 -6.40
N GLU A 178 19.96 -21.25 -6.77
CA GLU A 178 21.11 -22.10 -6.43
C GLU A 178 21.27 -23.44 -7.17
N VAL A 179 20.77 -23.62 -8.40
CA VAL A 179 21.22 -24.76 -9.24
C VAL A 179 22.49 -24.39 -10.04
N LEU A 180 22.75 -23.10 -10.26
CA LEU A 180 23.95 -22.64 -10.98
C LEU A 180 25.22 -22.59 -10.13
N ALA A 181 25.09 -22.52 -8.79
CA ALA A 181 26.23 -22.60 -7.87
C ALA A 181 26.78 -24.03 -7.71
N ALA A 182 26.00 -25.03 -8.14
CA ALA A 182 26.35 -26.45 -8.09
C ALA A 182 26.95 -26.98 -9.40
N GLN A 183 27.26 -26.13 -10.38
CA GLN A 183 28.09 -26.54 -11.52
C GLN A 183 29.47 -26.90 -10.94
N PRO A 184 29.90 -28.17 -10.99
CA PRO A 184 31.23 -28.53 -10.51
C PRO A 184 32.23 -27.71 -11.32
N VAL A 185 33.10 -26.97 -10.64
CA VAL A 185 34.33 -26.49 -11.28
C VAL A 185 34.99 -27.74 -11.88
N PRO A 186 35.28 -27.80 -13.19
CA PRO A 186 35.92 -28.96 -13.76
C PRO A 186 37.23 -29.17 -13.02
N ALA A 187 37.33 -30.28 -12.30
CA ALA A 187 38.59 -30.72 -11.75
C ALA A 187 39.51 -30.97 -12.94
N THR A 188 40.45 -30.07 -13.18
CA THR A 188 41.61 -30.35 -14.00
C THR A 188 42.40 -31.45 -13.31
N VAL A 189 42.01 -32.71 -13.56
CA VAL A 189 42.81 -33.88 -13.27
C VAL A 189 43.73 -34.08 -14.48
N GLY A 190 45.00 -33.80 -14.25
CA GLY A 190 46.11 -34.15 -15.13
C GLY A 190 47.32 -34.40 -14.24
N THR A 191 47.38 -35.61 -13.69
CA THR A 191 48.56 -36.24 -13.09
C THR A 191 49.71 -36.29 -14.10
N GLU A 192 50.90 -35.80 -13.72
CA GLU A 192 52.15 -36.28 -14.30
C GLU A 192 53.23 -36.39 -13.20
N SER A 193 53.43 -37.65 -12.80
CA SER A 193 54.60 -38.33 -12.22
C SER A 193 55.54 -37.61 -11.23
N ASP A 194 55.61 -38.19 -10.04
CA ASP A 194 56.82 -38.29 -9.21
C ASP A 194 58.04 -38.70 -10.07
N GLU A 195 59.02 -37.80 -10.18
CA GLU A 195 60.39 -38.12 -10.60
C GLU A 195 61.31 -38.03 -9.35
N PRO A 196 62.10 -39.07 -9.02
CA PRO A 196 62.92 -39.06 -7.81
C PRO A 196 64.04 -38.02 -7.86
N LEU A 197 64.28 -37.33 -6.73
CA LEU A 197 65.37 -36.37 -6.55
C LEU A 197 66.74 -36.96 -6.93
N GLU A 198 67.35 -36.44 -8.00
CA GLU A 198 68.79 -36.58 -8.21
C GLU A 198 69.56 -35.63 -7.26
N PRO A 199 70.65 -36.10 -6.60
CA PRO A 199 71.45 -35.25 -5.73
C PRO A 199 72.20 -34.19 -6.56
N ARG A 200 71.83 -32.93 -6.37
CA ARG A 200 72.54 -31.79 -6.98
C ARG A 200 73.94 -31.70 -6.34
N THR A 201 74.96 -32.13 -7.07
CA THR A 201 76.37 -31.94 -6.71
C THR A 201 76.70 -30.45 -6.73
N GLU A 202 77.12 -29.92 -5.59
CA GLU A 202 77.65 -28.56 -5.42
C GLU A 202 79.03 -28.45 -6.09
N PRO A 203 79.31 -27.47 -6.96
CA PRO A 203 80.67 -27.16 -7.37
C PRO A 203 81.39 -26.37 -6.26
N PRO A 204 82.72 -26.55 -6.11
CA PRO A 204 83.47 -26.02 -4.99
C PRO A 204 83.64 -24.51 -5.07
N ASP A 205 83.60 -23.87 -3.90
CA ASP A 205 84.14 -22.54 -3.63
C ASP A 205 85.57 -22.41 -4.19
N ALA A 206 85.82 -21.33 -4.92
CA ALA A 206 87.16 -20.89 -5.29
C ALA A 206 87.25 -19.35 -5.26
N PRO A 207 88.44 -18.80 -4.96
CA PRO A 207 88.57 -17.76 -3.95
C PRO A 207 88.76 -16.34 -4.52
N GLY A 208 88.78 -15.38 -3.58
CA GLY A 208 88.72 -13.94 -3.77
C GLY A 208 89.70 -13.27 -4.74
N ALA A 209 89.30 -12.05 -5.12
CA ALA A 209 90.14 -10.88 -5.34
C ALA A 209 89.26 -9.63 -5.18
#